data_AF-A0A2V6PVA9-F1
#
_entry.id   AF-A0A2V6PVA9-F1
#
_cell.length_a   1.000
_cell.length_b   1.000
_cell.length_c   1.000
_cell.angle_alpha   90.00
_cell.angle_beta   90.00
_cell.angle_gamma   90.00
#
_symmetry.space_group_name_H-M   'P 1'
#
loop_
_entity.id
_entity.type
_entity.pdbx_description
1 polymer ?
#
loop_
_entity_poly.entity_id
_entity_poly.type
_entity_poly.pdbx_seq_one_letter_code
_entity_poly.pdbx_strand_id
1 'polypeptide(L)'
;MKFLSPGSAELRQAVQCLELYYRQGQAQKDIAKTLGISAATVSRLLKRAFDEGLVHVELDLPRTQDLEMALVQRFGLREAVVIAAGGHGDIREELGVAAAAYFEKVAGHGQRIGLSCGFTLYQTIHALRERRFRDLVLYPLSGESTLKLVDLFPNTLVGMMAAKYRPHVTAYALPVQHLVSAAQIDRERRRVLRDREVRQIYDAACSVDIALAGIGMIAEQTPGFCSLAEAYGVNVKRLRQLGVVGEINYQPFDAAGRIVDHPELRPLTRRVLSVDGARLQALSRDPDRYVIAVAGGMPKLDAVKGALAGRFMNVIVTDQDVAAALLGR
;
A
#
# COMPACT_ATOMS: atom_id res chain seq x y z
N MET A 1 8.78 13.89 -25.42
CA MET A 1 9.91 13.56 -24.53
C MET A 1 11.22 13.47 -25.33
N LYS A 2 11.92 14.60 -25.59
CA LYS A 2 13.14 14.63 -26.46
C LYS A 2 14.46 14.29 -25.75
N PHE A 3 14.55 14.45 -24.43
CA PHE A 3 15.81 14.34 -23.68
C PHE A 3 16.28 12.89 -23.48
N LEU A 4 15.34 11.98 -23.19
CA LEU A 4 15.59 10.53 -23.07
C LEU A 4 15.76 9.82 -24.43
N SER A 5 15.92 10.55 -25.55
CA SER A 5 16.26 9.91 -26.82
C SER A 5 17.66 9.28 -26.71
N PRO A 6 17.80 7.95 -26.88
CA PRO A 6 19.10 7.29 -26.80
C PRO A 6 20.02 7.88 -27.87
N GLY A 7 21.13 8.50 -27.44
CA GLY A 7 22.14 9.07 -28.34
C GLY A 7 22.14 10.59 -28.50
N SER A 8 21.27 11.34 -27.82
CA SER A 8 21.35 12.81 -27.84
C SER A 8 22.63 13.31 -27.16
N ALA A 9 23.29 14.32 -27.76
CA ALA A 9 24.49 14.93 -27.17
C ALA A 9 24.20 15.52 -25.78
N GLU A 10 22.99 16.05 -25.58
CA GLU A 10 22.55 16.62 -24.31
C GLU A 10 22.43 15.55 -23.21
N LEU A 11 21.94 14.34 -23.53
CA LEU A 11 21.87 13.23 -22.56
C LEU A 11 23.26 12.73 -22.15
N ARG A 12 24.19 12.59 -23.10
CA ARG A 12 25.59 12.21 -22.78
C ARG A 12 26.23 13.23 -21.84
N GLN A 13 25.99 14.51 -22.09
CA GLN A 13 26.53 15.59 -21.29
C GLN A 13 25.87 15.66 -19.90
N ALA A 14 24.57 15.36 -19.81
CA ALA A 14 23.88 15.22 -18.53
C ALA A 14 24.45 14.06 -17.70
N VAL A 15 24.66 12.88 -18.31
CA VAL A 15 25.25 11.71 -17.62
C VAL A 15 26.67 12.02 -17.10
N GLN A 16 27.49 12.73 -17.88
CA GLN A 16 28.81 13.18 -17.41
C GLN A 16 28.71 14.15 -16.23
N CYS A 17 27.77 15.11 -16.27
CA CYS A 17 27.53 16.01 -15.13
C CYS A 17 27.12 15.21 -13.88
N LEU A 18 26.27 14.20 -14.03
CA LEU A 18 25.82 13.34 -12.93
C LEU A 18 26.97 12.54 -12.31
N GLU A 19 27.83 11.93 -13.12
CA GLU A 19 29.00 11.21 -12.59
C GLU A 19 29.94 12.12 -11.81
N LEU A 20 30.30 13.27 -12.39
CA LEU A 20 31.23 14.21 -11.74
C LEU A 20 30.65 14.79 -10.45
N TYR A 21 29.34 15.08 -10.42
CA TYR A 21 28.69 15.65 -9.25
C TYR A 21 28.43 14.60 -8.16
N TYR A 22 27.72 13.51 -8.48
CA TYR A 22 27.26 12.55 -7.47
C TYR A 22 28.26 11.45 -7.13
N ARG A 23 29.06 10.96 -8.11
CA ARG A 23 30.05 9.90 -7.84
C ARG A 23 31.39 10.47 -7.37
N GLN A 24 31.77 11.64 -7.88
CA GLN A 24 33.08 12.24 -7.62
C GLN A 24 33.03 13.46 -6.70
N GLY A 25 31.84 13.94 -6.32
CA GLY A 25 31.69 15.03 -5.36
C GLY A 25 32.20 16.39 -5.85
N GLN A 26 32.35 16.60 -7.17
CA GLN A 26 32.88 17.84 -7.70
C GLN A 26 31.87 18.99 -7.58
N ALA A 27 32.36 20.20 -7.30
CA ALA A 27 31.53 21.39 -7.32
C ALA A 27 31.10 21.73 -8.76
N GLN A 28 29.89 22.27 -8.95
CA GLN A 28 29.35 22.60 -10.28
C GLN A 28 30.26 23.56 -11.08
N LYS A 29 31.00 24.43 -10.40
CA LYS A 29 31.98 25.35 -11.03
C LYS A 29 33.18 24.62 -11.63
N ASP A 30 33.59 23.50 -11.04
CA ASP A 30 34.71 22.69 -11.51
C ASP A 30 34.25 21.75 -12.62
N ILE A 31 33.05 21.19 -12.49
CA ILE A 31 32.38 20.44 -13.57
C ILE A 31 32.24 21.31 -14.83
N ALA A 32 31.83 22.57 -14.66
CA ALA A 32 31.72 23.54 -15.74
C ALA A 32 33.04 23.73 -16.50
N LYS A 33 34.16 23.86 -15.78
CA LYS A 33 35.50 23.95 -16.38
C LYS A 33 35.90 22.66 -17.09
N THR A 34 35.71 21.50 -16.44
CA THR A 34 36.06 20.18 -16.97
C THR A 34 35.32 19.87 -18.27
N LEU A 35 34.04 20.25 -18.36
CA LEU A 35 33.18 19.97 -19.52
C LEU A 35 33.12 21.12 -20.53
N GLY A 36 33.83 22.23 -20.30
CA GLY A 36 33.84 23.39 -21.19
C GLY A 36 32.47 24.08 -21.35
N ILE A 37 31.65 24.08 -20.30
CA ILE A 37 30.29 24.67 -20.31
C ILE A 37 30.09 25.65 -19.15
N SER A 38 28.99 26.41 -19.19
CA SER A 38 28.64 27.32 -18.09
C SER A 38 28.13 26.57 -16.86
N ALA A 39 28.37 27.12 -15.66
CA ALA A 39 27.79 26.59 -14.42
C ALA A 39 26.25 26.58 -14.43
N ALA A 40 25.62 27.54 -15.12
CA ALA A 40 24.18 27.55 -15.34
C ALA A 40 23.71 26.34 -16.18
N THR A 41 24.50 25.95 -17.18
CA THR A 41 24.24 24.74 -17.98
C THR A 41 24.36 23.48 -17.12
N VAL A 42 25.38 23.38 -16.28
CA VAL A 42 25.55 22.25 -15.33
C VAL A 42 24.34 22.14 -14.39
N SER A 43 23.95 23.25 -13.73
CA SER A 43 22.78 23.28 -12.85
C SER A 43 21.49 22.86 -13.57
N ARG A 44 21.25 23.40 -14.78
CA ARG A 44 20.10 23.04 -15.61
C ARG A 44 20.08 21.55 -15.96
N LEU A 45 21.22 20.96 -16.32
CA LEU A 45 21.33 19.54 -16.66
C LEU A 45 21.11 18.64 -15.44
N LEU A 46 21.70 18.97 -14.29
CA LEU A 46 21.49 18.24 -13.03
C LEU A 46 20.02 18.28 -12.61
N LYS A 47 19.40 19.47 -12.63
CA LYS A 47 17.99 19.64 -12.30
C LYS A 47 17.09 18.86 -13.25
N ARG A 48 17.32 18.97 -14.56
CA ARG A 48 16.54 18.25 -15.56
C ARG A 48 16.70 16.73 -15.43
N ALA A 49 17.91 16.24 -15.14
CA ALA A 49 18.13 14.83 -14.87
C ALA A 49 17.37 14.34 -13.63
N PHE A 50 17.26 15.18 -12.59
CA PHE A 50 16.42 14.90 -11.43
C PHE A 50 14.93 14.90 -11.80
N ASP A 51 14.44 15.95 -12.47
CA ASP A 51 13.03 16.08 -12.90
C ASP A 51 12.59 14.94 -13.85
N GLU A 52 13.52 14.41 -14.65
CA GLU A 52 13.28 13.31 -15.59
C GLU A 52 13.59 11.92 -14.99
N GLY A 53 13.93 11.83 -13.70
CA GLY A 53 14.09 10.56 -12.98
C GLY A 53 15.38 9.79 -13.26
N LEU A 54 16.41 10.42 -13.82
CA LEU A 54 17.75 9.82 -13.97
C LEU A 54 18.52 9.76 -12.66
N VAL A 55 18.10 10.52 -11.65
CA VAL A 55 18.69 10.55 -10.31
C VAL A 55 17.59 10.31 -9.28
N HIS A 56 17.84 9.36 -8.39
CA HIS A 56 17.06 9.19 -7.18
C HIS A 56 17.94 9.52 -5.98
N VAL A 57 17.51 10.47 -5.15
CA VAL A 57 18.17 10.80 -3.89
C VAL A 57 17.44 10.08 -2.78
N GLU A 58 18.08 9.08 -2.19
CA GLU A 58 17.61 8.42 -0.97
C GLU A 58 18.27 9.13 0.22
N LEU A 59 17.45 9.72 1.11
CA LEU A 59 17.93 10.32 2.35
C LEU A 59 17.80 9.30 3.47
N ASP A 60 18.94 8.89 4.05
CA ASP A 60 18.96 8.11 5.30
C ASP A 60 18.95 9.08 6.48
N LEU A 61 17.76 9.60 6.80
CA LEU A 61 17.56 10.46 7.97
C LEU A 61 17.61 9.62 9.25
N PRO A 62 18.13 10.15 10.38
CA PRO A 62 18.09 9.46 11.66
C PRO A 62 16.63 9.08 11.97
N ARG A 63 16.33 7.79 11.85
CA ARG A 63 14.97 7.29 12.04
C ARG A 63 14.53 7.54 13.48
N THR A 64 13.23 7.57 13.66
CA THR A 64 12.55 7.40 14.95
C THR A 64 12.71 5.95 15.46
N GLN A 65 13.95 5.42 15.46
CA GLN A 65 14.28 4.03 15.79
C GLN A 65 13.75 3.64 17.17
N ASP A 66 13.79 4.58 18.12
CA ASP A 66 13.23 4.36 19.46
C ASP A 66 11.72 4.11 19.42
N LEU A 67 10.97 4.84 18.58
CA LEU A 67 9.53 4.61 18.40
C LEU A 67 9.28 3.28 17.67
N GLU A 68 10.06 2.98 16.62
CA GLU A 68 9.96 1.71 15.88
C GLU A 68 10.19 0.51 16.82
N MET A 69 11.27 0.53 17.59
CA MET A 69 11.62 -0.50 18.57
C MET A 69 10.55 -0.62 19.66
N ALA A 70 10.06 0.50 20.19
CA ALA A 70 9.02 0.49 21.22
C ALA A 70 7.69 -0.07 20.70
N LEU A 71 7.30 0.24 19.46
CA LEU A 71 6.11 -0.35 18.82
C LEU A 71 6.27 -1.86 18.64
N VAL A 72 7.43 -2.29 18.14
CA VAL A 72 7.76 -3.72 17.99
C VAL A 72 7.63 -4.45 19.32
N GLN A 73 8.26 -3.93 20.39
CA GLN A 73 8.22 -4.55 21.71
C GLN A 73 6.81 -4.56 22.32
N ARG A 74 6.07 -3.45 22.23
CA ARG A 74 4.73 -3.31 22.85
C ARG A 74 3.69 -4.20 22.19
N PHE A 75 3.71 -4.30 20.86
CA PHE A 75 2.66 -4.97 20.09
C PHE A 75 3.08 -6.35 19.54
N GLY A 76 4.34 -6.75 19.73
CA GLY A 76 4.87 -8.01 19.21
C GLY A 76 4.92 -8.04 17.69
N LEU A 77 5.20 -6.90 17.06
CA LEU A 77 5.35 -6.80 15.62
C LEU A 77 6.69 -7.42 15.18
N ARG A 78 6.77 -7.83 13.92
CA ARG A 78 8.03 -8.19 13.27
C ARG A 78 8.89 -6.95 13.08
N GLU A 79 8.33 -5.91 12.47
CA GLU A 79 8.99 -4.64 12.21
C GLU A 79 7.97 -3.49 12.28
N ALA A 80 8.46 -2.28 12.56
CA ALA A 80 7.69 -1.05 12.42
C ALA A 80 8.52 -0.04 11.62
N VAL A 81 7.87 0.75 10.79
CA VAL A 81 8.46 1.88 10.07
C VAL A 81 7.69 3.12 10.47
N VAL A 82 8.40 4.11 11.01
CA VAL A 82 7.79 5.36 11.48
C VAL A 82 8.37 6.54 10.70
N ILE A 83 7.51 7.24 9.96
CA ILE A 83 7.90 8.48 9.28
C ILE A 83 7.83 9.67 10.25
N ALA A 84 8.72 10.65 10.08
CA ALA A 84 8.74 11.85 10.92
C ALA A 84 7.46 12.69 10.75
N ALA A 85 7.02 13.34 11.84
CA ALA A 85 5.90 14.28 11.79
C ALA A 85 6.32 15.60 11.11
N GLY A 86 5.35 16.31 10.52
CA GLY A 86 5.54 17.68 10.03
C GLY A 86 6.01 17.83 8.58
N GLY A 87 5.95 16.75 7.79
CA GLY A 87 6.01 16.87 6.34
C GLY A 87 4.97 17.88 5.82
N HIS A 88 5.33 18.67 4.81
CA HIS A 88 4.43 19.67 4.22
C HIS A 88 3.51 19.05 3.16
N GLY A 89 3.56 17.72 2.97
CA GLY A 89 2.83 16.97 1.94
C GLY A 89 1.61 16.21 2.45
N ASP A 90 0.97 15.46 1.55
CA ASP A 90 -0.10 14.51 1.93
C ASP A 90 0.52 13.34 2.69
N ILE A 91 0.12 13.16 3.95
CA ILE A 91 0.58 12.05 4.80
C ILE A 91 0.45 10.68 4.13
N ARG A 92 -0.56 10.49 3.26
CA ARG A 92 -0.75 9.21 2.54
C ARG A 92 0.32 8.97 1.48
N GLU A 93 0.84 10.04 0.87
CA GLU A 93 1.95 9.97 -0.07
C GLU A 93 3.25 9.63 0.65
N GLU A 94 3.54 10.32 1.76
CA GLU A 94 4.73 10.07 2.58
C GLU A 94 4.76 8.63 3.13
N LEU A 95 3.61 8.16 3.66
CA LEU A 95 3.44 6.76 4.07
C LEU A 95 3.59 5.79 2.90
N GLY A 96 3.10 6.17 1.71
CA GLY A 96 3.23 5.37 0.49
C GLY A 96 4.69 5.18 0.10
N VAL A 97 5.49 6.25 0.11
CA VAL A 97 6.94 6.19 -0.17
C VAL A 97 7.66 5.29 0.84
N ALA A 98 7.37 5.44 2.14
CA ALA A 98 7.97 4.61 3.18
C ALA A 98 7.58 3.13 3.05
N ALA A 99 6.30 2.86 2.75
CA ALA A 99 5.80 1.50 2.52
C ALA A 99 6.40 0.86 1.26
N ALA A 100 6.62 1.64 0.20
CA ALA A 100 7.25 1.16 -1.03
C ALA A 100 8.71 0.77 -0.77
N ALA A 101 9.46 1.63 -0.06
CA ALA A 101 10.84 1.34 0.32
C ALA A 101 10.92 0.10 1.23
N TYR A 102 10.01 -0.05 2.20
CA TYR A 102 9.97 -1.23 3.05
C TYR A 102 9.60 -2.49 2.27
N PHE A 103 8.59 -2.43 1.41
CA PHE A 103 8.21 -3.54 0.54
C PHE A 103 9.40 -3.99 -0.31
N GLU A 104 10.13 -3.06 -0.93
CA GLU A 104 11.30 -3.39 -1.76
C GLU A 104 12.50 -3.95 -0.98
N LYS A 105 12.57 -3.67 0.32
CA LYS A 105 13.57 -4.26 1.23
C LYS A 105 13.28 -5.74 1.49
N VAL A 106 12.01 -6.11 1.66
CA VAL A 106 11.61 -7.46 2.10
C VAL A 106 11.13 -8.37 0.97
N ALA A 107 10.72 -7.79 -0.15
CA ALA A 107 10.27 -8.54 -1.31
C ALA A 107 11.44 -9.15 -2.09
N GLY A 108 11.18 -10.30 -2.71
CA GLY A 108 12.11 -11.04 -3.56
C GLY A 108 11.45 -11.53 -4.84
N HIS A 109 12.26 -12.08 -5.74
CA HIS A 109 11.78 -12.67 -6.99
C HIS A 109 10.84 -13.85 -6.72
N GLY A 110 9.86 -14.08 -7.59
CA GLY A 110 8.97 -15.26 -7.50
C GLY A 110 7.90 -15.19 -6.41
N GLN A 111 7.87 -14.15 -5.57
CA GLN A 111 6.96 -14.07 -4.43
C GLN A 111 5.51 -13.75 -4.85
N ARG A 112 4.58 -14.30 -4.08
CA ARG A 112 3.14 -14.07 -4.18
C ARG A 112 2.77 -12.87 -3.32
N ILE A 113 2.23 -11.83 -3.95
CA ILE A 113 1.89 -10.56 -3.30
C ILE A 113 0.38 -10.38 -3.31
N GLY A 114 -0.20 -10.20 -2.13
CA GLY A 114 -1.60 -9.86 -1.94
C GLY A 114 -1.77 -8.35 -1.79
N LEU A 115 -2.69 -7.75 -2.55
CA LEU A 115 -3.02 -6.33 -2.46
C LEU A 115 -4.45 -6.13 -2.00
N SER A 116 -4.62 -5.36 -0.92
CA SER A 116 -5.92 -4.82 -0.51
C SER A 116 -6.27 -3.57 -1.35
N CYS A 117 -7.06 -2.66 -0.80
CA CYS A 117 -7.51 -1.42 -1.42
C CYS A 117 -7.06 -0.17 -0.64
N GLY A 118 -7.23 1.00 -1.27
CA GLY A 118 -7.16 2.29 -0.60
C GLY A 118 -6.05 3.23 -1.11
N PHE A 119 -6.20 4.51 -0.79
CA PHE A 119 -5.35 5.59 -1.32
C PHE A 119 -3.89 5.48 -0.89
N THR A 120 -3.62 5.03 0.34
CA THR A 120 -2.24 4.87 0.80
C THR A 120 -1.53 3.72 0.06
N LEU A 121 -2.25 2.65 -0.30
CA LEU A 121 -1.68 1.57 -1.14
C LEU A 121 -1.51 2.01 -2.60
N TYR A 122 -2.42 2.83 -3.13
CA TYR A 122 -2.21 3.49 -4.41
C TYR A 122 -0.89 4.27 -4.43
N GLN A 123 -0.64 5.09 -3.40
CA GLN A 123 0.61 5.85 -3.29
C GLN A 123 1.83 4.94 -3.12
N THR A 124 1.68 3.86 -2.36
CA THR A 124 2.72 2.82 -2.24
C THR A 124 3.10 2.28 -3.61
N ILE A 125 2.11 1.85 -4.41
CA ILE A 125 2.35 1.29 -5.74
C ILE A 125 2.91 2.33 -6.71
N HIS A 126 2.49 3.58 -6.59
CA HIS A 126 3.01 4.67 -7.40
C HIS A 126 4.51 4.89 -7.17
N ALA A 127 4.94 4.84 -5.90
CA ALA A 127 6.33 5.02 -5.47
C ALA A 127 7.25 3.81 -5.76
N LEU A 128 6.71 2.64 -6.10
CA LEU A 128 7.52 1.46 -6.46
C LEU A 128 8.39 1.72 -7.70
N ARG A 129 9.63 1.25 -7.63
CA ARG A 129 10.58 1.28 -8.75
C ARG A 129 10.20 0.23 -9.80
N GLU A 130 10.25 0.64 -11.06
CA GLU A 130 9.94 -0.25 -12.17
C GLU A 130 11.00 -1.36 -12.32
N ARG A 131 10.54 -2.56 -12.72
CA ARG A 131 11.37 -3.73 -13.06
C ARG A 131 12.37 -4.14 -11.97
N ARG A 132 12.12 -3.75 -10.72
CA ARG A 132 12.96 -4.12 -9.57
C ARG A 132 12.94 -5.63 -9.31
N PHE A 133 11.78 -6.24 -9.44
CA PHE A 133 11.56 -7.67 -9.22
C PHE A 133 11.15 -8.38 -10.52
N ARG A 134 11.23 -9.71 -10.48
CA ARG A 134 10.89 -10.63 -11.57
C ARG A 134 10.05 -11.76 -11.00
N ASP A 135 9.14 -12.25 -11.82
CA ASP A 135 8.29 -13.40 -11.58
C ASP A 135 7.39 -13.25 -10.34
N LEU A 136 7.09 -12.00 -9.95
CA LEU A 136 6.08 -11.75 -8.93
C LEU A 136 4.71 -12.27 -9.39
N VAL A 137 3.93 -12.76 -8.43
CA VAL A 137 2.57 -13.23 -8.67
C VAL A 137 1.60 -12.40 -7.83
N LEU A 138 0.82 -11.54 -8.47
CA LEU A 138 0.00 -10.54 -7.80
C LEU A 138 -1.45 -11.01 -7.69
N TYR A 139 -2.01 -10.91 -6.48
CA TYR A 139 -3.36 -11.32 -6.14
C TYR A 139 -4.13 -10.18 -5.47
N PRO A 140 -5.37 -9.91 -5.87
CA PRO A 140 -6.26 -9.04 -5.10
C PRO A 140 -6.73 -9.79 -3.85
N LEU A 141 -6.66 -9.13 -2.69
CA LEU A 141 -7.15 -9.69 -1.41
C LEU A 141 -8.66 -9.53 -1.24
N SER A 142 -9.29 -8.72 -2.08
CA SER A 142 -10.75 -8.59 -2.13
C SER A 142 -11.26 -8.26 -3.54
N GLY A 143 -12.49 -8.64 -3.82
CA GLY A 143 -13.26 -8.22 -4.99
C GLY A 143 -14.57 -7.63 -4.52
N GLU A 144 -14.84 -6.37 -4.86
CA GLU A 144 -16.05 -5.66 -4.46
C GLU A 144 -16.91 -5.27 -5.65
N SER A 145 -18.23 -5.31 -5.43
CA SER A 145 -19.28 -5.10 -6.41
C SER A 145 -19.65 -3.61 -6.53
N THR A 146 -18.85 -2.79 -7.22
CA THR A 146 -19.17 -1.36 -7.40
C THR A 146 -19.17 -0.95 -8.88
N LEU A 147 -20.04 -0.01 -9.25
CA LEU A 147 -20.14 0.52 -10.63
C LEU A 147 -19.20 1.69 -10.90
N LYS A 148 -18.62 2.29 -9.87
CA LYS A 148 -17.67 3.41 -10.01
C LYS A 148 -16.27 2.86 -9.86
N LEU A 149 -15.52 2.77 -10.96
CA LEU A 149 -14.07 2.56 -10.89
C LEU A 149 -13.44 3.72 -10.13
N VAL A 150 -12.95 3.42 -8.94
CA VAL A 150 -12.04 4.30 -8.21
C VAL A 150 -10.68 3.65 -8.30
N ASP A 151 -9.61 4.42 -8.49
CA ASP A 151 -8.21 3.95 -8.62
C ASP A 151 -7.67 3.21 -7.38
N LEU A 152 -8.54 2.89 -6.44
CA LEU A 152 -8.23 2.37 -5.12
C LEU A 152 -8.61 0.90 -4.96
N PHE A 153 -9.29 0.29 -5.93
CA PHE A 153 -9.79 -1.08 -5.80
C PHE A 153 -8.69 -2.13 -5.99
N PRO A 154 -8.79 -3.30 -5.35
CA PRO A 154 -7.73 -4.31 -5.36
C PRO A 154 -7.33 -4.77 -6.77
N ASN A 155 -8.30 -5.09 -7.64
CA ASN A 155 -8.02 -5.46 -9.03
C ASN A 155 -7.28 -4.34 -9.79
N THR A 156 -7.65 -3.09 -9.55
CA THR A 156 -6.99 -1.92 -10.17
C THR A 156 -5.56 -1.79 -9.68
N LEU A 157 -5.36 -1.87 -8.37
CA LEU A 157 -4.03 -1.80 -7.74
C LEU A 157 -3.13 -2.95 -8.19
N VAL A 158 -3.67 -4.16 -8.34
CA VAL A 158 -2.96 -5.31 -8.95
C VAL A 158 -2.54 -4.99 -10.38
N GLY A 159 -3.43 -4.44 -11.21
CA GLY A 159 -3.08 -4.03 -12.57
C GLY A 159 -2.01 -2.94 -12.64
N MET A 160 -2.07 -1.96 -11.74
CA MET A 160 -1.07 -0.89 -11.62
C MET A 160 0.30 -1.43 -11.21
N MET A 161 0.35 -2.28 -10.17
CA MET A 161 1.59 -2.89 -9.72
C MET A 161 2.15 -3.85 -10.79
N ALA A 162 1.30 -4.58 -11.52
CA ALA A 162 1.72 -5.39 -12.65
C ALA A 162 2.40 -4.52 -13.73
N ALA A 163 1.87 -3.33 -14.02
CA ALA A 163 2.48 -2.43 -15.01
C ALA A 163 3.93 -2.05 -14.65
N LYS A 164 4.25 -1.91 -13.35
CA LYS A 164 5.61 -1.62 -12.88
C LYS A 164 6.61 -2.76 -13.14
N TYR A 165 6.15 -4.01 -13.23
CA TYR A 165 7.02 -5.20 -13.28
C TYR A 165 6.93 -6.00 -14.59
N ARG A 166 6.19 -5.51 -15.59
CA ARG A 166 6.15 -6.15 -16.92
C ARG A 166 7.55 -6.27 -17.55
N PRO A 167 7.82 -7.33 -18.34
CA PRO A 167 6.92 -8.45 -18.68
C PRO A 167 6.97 -9.62 -17.68
N HIS A 168 7.85 -9.57 -16.67
CA HIS A 168 8.13 -10.68 -15.76
C HIS A 168 7.23 -10.62 -14.51
N VAL A 169 5.92 -10.61 -14.70
CA VAL A 169 4.94 -10.57 -13.62
C VAL A 169 3.66 -11.26 -14.06
N THR A 170 3.08 -12.05 -13.16
CA THR A 170 1.73 -12.60 -13.33
C THR A 170 0.79 -11.85 -12.41
N ALA A 171 -0.37 -11.45 -12.91
CA ALA A 171 -1.35 -10.71 -12.14
C ALA A 171 -2.73 -11.33 -12.35
N TYR A 172 -3.40 -11.65 -11.25
CA TYR A 172 -4.73 -12.22 -11.25
C TYR A 172 -5.77 -11.14 -10.89
N ALA A 173 -7.03 -11.41 -11.24
CA ALA A 173 -8.17 -10.59 -10.84
C ALA A 173 -9.25 -11.50 -10.26
N LEU A 174 -9.98 -11.01 -9.26
CA LEU A 174 -11.21 -11.66 -8.82
C LEU A 174 -12.36 -11.17 -9.69
N PRO A 175 -13.26 -12.06 -10.15
CA PRO A 175 -14.41 -11.65 -10.93
C PRO A 175 -15.34 -10.82 -10.06
N VAL A 176 -15.54 -9.58 -10.47
CA VAL A 176 -16.43 -8.62 -9.82
C VAL A 176 -17.63 -8.41 -10.73
N GLN A 177 -18.83 -8.63 -10.22
CA GLN A 177 -20.08 -8.23 -10.87
C GLN A 177 -20.84 -7.28 -9.97
N HIS A 178 -21.41 -6.22 -10.54
CA HIS A 178 -22.34 -5.36 -9.80
C HIS A 178 -23.68 -6.09 -9.60
N LEU A 179 -24.05 -6.35 -8.34
CA LEU A 179 -25.26 -7.11 -8.01
C LEU A 179 -26.10 -6.34 -6.99
N VAL A 180 -27.39 -6.18 -7.32
CA VAL A 180 -28.31 -5.35 -6.54
C VAL A 180 -28.98 -6.15 -5.43
N SER A 181 -29.53 -7.33 -5.74
CA SER A 181 -30.30 -8.13 -4.79
C SER A 181 -29.44 -9.16 -4.02
N ALA A 182 -29.71 -9.34 -2.73
CA ALA A 182 -29.01 -10.32 -1.89
C ALA A 182 -29.07 -11.75 -2.46
N ALA A 183 -30.18 -12.13 -3.10
CA ALA A 183 -30.32 -13.44 -3.74
C ALA A 183 -29.38 -13.62 -4.96
N GLN A 184 -29.16 -12.56 -5.75
CA GLN A 184 -28.19 -12.57 -6.85
C GLN A 184 -26.76 -12.69 -6.32
N ILE A 185 -26.44 -11.95 -5.25
CA ILE A 185 -25.12 -11.99 -4.61
C ILE A 185 -24.80 -13.37 -4.07
N ASP A 186 -25.74 -13.98 -3.34
CA ASP A 186 -25.54 -15.32 -2.80
C ASP A 186 -25.40 -16.36 -3.91
N ARG A 187 -26.13 -16.18 -5.03
CA ARG A 187 -26.02 -17.05 -6.21
C ARG A 187 -24.67 -16.90 -6.90
N GLU A 188 -24.25 -15.67 -7.18
CA GLU A 188 -22.97 -15.40 -7.83
C GLU A 188 -21.80 -15.78 -6.93
N ARG A 189 -21.83 -15.49 -5.63
CA ARG A 189 -20.81 -15.97 -4.68
C ARG A 189 -20.68 -17.49 -4.72
N ARG A 190 -21.80 -18.22 -4.71
CA ARG A 190 -21.80 -19.69 -4.84
C ARG A 190 -21.33 -20.18 -6.21
N ARG A 191 -21.52 -19.40 -7.27
CA ARG A 191 -21.07 -19.73 -8.62
C ARG A 191 -19.56 -19.50 -8.73
N VAL A 192 -19.10 -18.32 -8.32
CA VAL A 192 -17.70 -17.90 -8.30
C VAL A 192 -16.85 -18.85 -7.46
N LEU A 193 -17.32 -19.25 -6.27
CA LEU A 193 -16.59 -20.22 -5.44
C LEU A 193 -16.66 -21.67 -5.95
N ARG A 194 -17.56 -21.98 -6.90
CA ARG A 194 -17.59 -23.27 -7.59
C ARG A 194 -16.72 -23.31 -8.84
N ASP A 195 -16.35 -22.14 -9.37
CA ASP A 195 -15.38 -22.04 -10.44
C ASP A 195 -14.00 -22.43 -9.90
N ARG A 196 -13.38 -23.45 -10.52
CA ARG A 196 -12.11 -23.99 -10.08
C ARG A 196 -10.99 -22.96 -10.19
N GLU A 197 -10.97 -22.15 -11.25
CA GLU A 197 -9.91 -21.16 -11.48
C GLU A 197 -10.02 -20.03 -10.46
N VAL A 198 -11.23 -19.52 -10.24
CA VAL A 198 -11.43 -18.45 -9.25
C VAL A 198 -11.12 -18.93 -7.84
N ARG A 199 -11.50 -20.17 -7.50
CA ARG A 199 -11.16 -20.76 -6.21
C ARG A 199 -9.65 -20.89 -6.03
N GLN A 200 -8.91 -21.32 -7.07
CA GLN A 200 -7.44 -21.37 -7.02
C GLN A 200 -6.82 -19.99 -6.79
N ILE A 201 -7.34 -18.94 -7.43
CA ILE A 201 -6.90 -17.56 -7.22
C ILE A 201 -7.18 -17.11 -5.78
N TYR A 202 -8.38 -17.39 -5.26
CA TYR A 202 -8.75 -17.04 -3.89
C TYR A 202 -7.92 -17.78 -2.83
N ASP A 203 -7.71 -19.09 -3.01
CA ASP A 203 -6.91 -19.92 -2.11
C ASP A 203 -5.43 -19.48 -2.13
N ALA A 204 -4.92 -19.06 -3.30
CA ALA A 204 -3.59 -18.47 -3.42
C ALA A 204 -3.49 -17.10 -2.73
N ALA A 205 -4.50 -16.23 -2.90
CA ALA A 205 -4.58 -14.94 -2.19
C ALA A 205 -4.58 -15.11 -0.66
N CYS A 206 -5.18 -16.20 -0.18
CA CYS A 206 -5.20 -16.58 1.23
C CYS A 206 -3.85 -17.05 1.77
N SER A 207 -2.86 -17.32 0.93
CA SER A 207 -1.56 -17.89 1.32
C SER A 207 -0.37 -17.14 0.71
N VAL A 208 -0.54 -15.85 0.42
CA VAL A 208 0.51 -14.97 -0.14
C VAL A 208 1.74 -14.90 0.77
N ASP A 209 2.89 -14.55 0.20
CA ASP A 209 4.14 -14.36 0.94
C ASP A 209 4.17 -12.98 1.58
N ILE A 210 3.61 -11.97 0.89
CA ILE A 210 3.46 -10.60 1.40
C ILE A 210 2.02 -10.12 1.13
N ALA A 211 1.32 -9.64 2.16
CA ALA A 211 0.05 -8.95 2.04
C ALA A 211 0.23 -7.45 2.35
N LEU A 212 -0.12 -6.59 1.41
CA LEU A 212 -0.17 -5.13 1.58
C LEU A 212 -1.60 -4.71 1.88
N ALA A 213 -1.82 -4.10 3.04
CA ALA A 213 -3.15 -3.69 3.51
C ALA A 213 -3.15 -2.24 4.01
N GLY A 214 -4.23 -1.51 3.74
CA GLY A 214 -4.55 -0.28 4.45
C GLY A 214 -5.42 -0.56 5.67
N ILE A 215 -5.45 0.38 6.62
CA ILE A 215 -6.44 0.40 7.72
C ILE A 215 -7.42 1.53 7.48
N GLY A 216 -8.70 1.19 7.38
CA GLY A 216 -9.80 2.13 7.20
C GLY A 216 -10.35 2.62 8.53
N MET A 217 -10.69 3.92 8.57
CA MET A 217 -11.43 4.51 9.69
C MET A 217 -12.93 4.56 9.40
N ILE A 218 -13.75 4.53 10.44
CA ILE A 218 -15.20 4.65 10.33
C ILE A 218 -15.60 6.13 10.40
N ALA A 219 -15.72 6.76 9.22
CA ALA A 219 -16.06 8.17 9.07
C ALA A 219 -16.89 8.43 7.80
N GLU A 220 -17.67 9.51 7.82
CA GLU A 220 -18.47 9.97 6.69
C GLU A 220 -17.59 10.28 5.47
N GLN A 221 -18.14 10.13 4.26
CA GLN A 221 -17.47 10.47 3.00
C GLN A 221 -16.13 9.74 2.75
N THR A 222 -15.94 8.57 3.37
CA THR A 222 -14.76 7.73 3.12
C THR A 222 -15.04 6.71 2.00
N PRO A 223 -14.22 6.65 0.94
CA PRO A 223 -14.37 5.64 -0.10
C PRO A 223 -14.07 4.23 0.45
N GLY A 224 -14.59 3.19 -0.20
CA GLY A 224 -14.40 1.80 0.20
C GLY A 224 -15.50 1.34 1.18
N PHE A 225 -15.12 0.73 2.30
CA PHE A 225 -16.04 0.04 3.21
C PHE A 225 -17.24 0.87 3.66
N CYS A 226 -17.05 2.11 4.14
CA CYS A 226 -18.17 2.95 4.61
C CYS A 226 -19.14 3.31 3.48
N SER A 227 -18.61 3.72 2.31
CA SER A 227 -19.44 4.00 1.14
C SER A 227 -20.23 2.77 0.67
N LEU A 228 -19.63 1.57 0.78
CA LEU A 228 -20.30 0.31 0.46
C LEU A 228 -21.38 -0.01 1.51
N ALA A 229 -21.10 0.18 2.80
CA ALA A 229 -22.06 -0.02 3.88
C ALA A 229 -23.28 0.91 3.74
N GLU A 230 -23.05 2.19 3.43
CA GLU A 230 -24.09 3.18 3.18
C GLU A 230 -24.98 2.82 1.99
N ALA A 231 -24.39 2.34 0.89
CA ALA A 231 -25.13 1.87 -0.28
C ALA A 231 -26.10 0.71 0.06
N TYR A 232 -25.88 0.03 1.17
CA TYR A 232 -26.74 -1.04 1.69
C TYR A 232 -27.49 -0.66 2.98
N GLY A 233 -27.57 0.63 3.29
CA GLY A 233 -28.42 1.16 4.36
C GLY A 233 -27.78 1.15 5.76
N VAL A 234 -26.48 0.86 5.86
CA VAL A 234 -25.75 0.92 7.14
C VAL A 234 -24.83 2.13 7.14
N ASN A 235 -25.31 3.24 7.72
CA ASN A 235 -24.52 4.47 7.80
C ASN A 235 -23.43 4.40 8.88
N VAL A 236 -22.50 5.35 8.84
CA VAL A 236 -21.36 5.46 9.76
C VAL A 236 -21.80 5.52 11.24
N LYS A 237 -22.89 6.24 11.54
CA LYS A 237 -23.45 6.27 12.90
C LYS A 237 -23.85 4.87 13.37
N ARG A 238 -24.48 4.07 12.51
CA ARG A 238 -24.88 2.70 12.82
C ARG A 238 -23.66 1.80 12.97
N LEU A 239 -22.65 1.91 12.10
CA LEU A 239 -21.39 1.18 12.24
C LEU A 239 -20.74 1.39 13.62
N ARG A 240 -20.67 2.65 14.08
CA ARG A 240 -20.16 2.97 15.41
C ARG A 240 -21.02 2.40 16.55
N GLN A 241 -22.35 2.42 16.41
CA GLN A 241 -23.25 1.79 17.39
C GLN A 241 -23.07 0.26 17.46
N LEU A 242 -22.70 -0.37 16.35
CA LEU A 242 -22.34 -1.79 16.30
C LEU A 242 -20.94 -2.08 16.85
N GLY A 243 -20.24 -1.05 17.35
CA GLY A 243 -18.91 -1.17 17.96
C GLY A 243 -17.76 -1.20 16.96
N VAL A 244 -18.00 -0.93 15.67
CA VAL A 244 -16.95 -0.91 14.65
C VAL A 244 -16.09 0.34 14.84
N VAL A 245 -14.78 0.14 15.02
CA VAL A 245 -13.80 1.23 15.16
C VAL A 245 -12.93 1.40 13.91
N GLY A 246 -12.81 0.34 13.11
CA GLY A 246 -12.05 0.33 11.87
C GLY A 246 -12.35 -0.88 11.01
N GLU A 247 -11.69 -0.94 9.86
CA GLU A 247 -11.75 -2.08 8.95
C GLU A 247 -10.38 -2.35 8.32
N ILE A 248 -10.18 -3.60 7.91
CA ILE A 248 -9.03 -4.02 7.11
C ILE A 248 -9.52 -4.99 6.02
N ASN A 249 -9.27 -4.67 4.74
CA ASN A 249 -9.71 -5.49 3.62
C ASN A 249 -11.23 -5.79 3.65
N TYR A 250 -12.05 -4.77 3.95
CA TYR A 250 -13.51 -4.86 4.12
C TYR A 250 -13.98 -5.75 5.29
N GLN A 251 -13.09 -6.02 6.24
CA GLN A 251 -13.41 -6.77 7.46
C GLN A 251 -13.51 -5.77 8.64
N PRO A 252 -14.73 -5.40 9.06
CA PRO A 252 -14.93 -4.48 10.18
C PRO A 252 -14.52 -5.14 11.50
N PHE A 253 -13.85 -4.39 12.37
CA PHE A 253 -13.43 -4.86 13.69
C PHE A 253 -13.75 -3.86 14.81
N ASP A 254 -13.84 -4.38 16.03
CA ASP A 254 -14.04 -3.59 17.26
C ASP A 254 -12.72 -3.14 17.89
N ALA A 255 -12.79 -2.38 18.99
CA ALA A 255 -11.61 -1.88 19.71
C ALA A 255 -10.69 -2.98 20.27
N ALA A 256 -11.22 -4.20 20.46
CA ALA A 256 -10.43 -5.36 20.88
C ALA A 256 -9.86 -6.13 19.67
N GLY A 257 -10.09 -5.64 18.44
CA GLY A 257 -9.65 -6.26 17.21
C GLY A 257 -10.42 -7.52 16.84
N ARG A 258 -11.63 -7.71 17.37
CA ARG A 258 -12.51 -8.81 16.99
C ARG A 258 -13.33 -8.39 15.76
N ILE A 259 -13.45 -9.29 14.78
CA ILE A 259 -14.31 -9.05 13.62
C ILE A 259 -15.77 -8.90 14.10
N VAL A 260 -16.41 -7.83 13.64
CA VAL A 260 -17.82 -7.53 13.98
C VAL A 260 -18.73 -8.29 13.03
N ASP A 261 -19.19 -9.47 13.46
CA ASP A 261 -20.20 -10.26 12.74
C ASP A 261 -21.61 -9.93 13.28
N HIS A 262 -22.30 -8.99 12.62
CA HIS A 262 -23.66 -8.60 12.97
C HIS A 262 -24.63 -8.88 11.81
N PRO A 263 -25.89 -9.30 12.04
CA PRO A 263 -26.88 -9.54 10.98
C PRO A 263 -27.05 -8.40 9.98
N GLU A 264 -26.92 -7.15 10.43
CA GLU A 264 -26.98 -5.95 9.56
C GLU A 264 -25.76 -5.81 8.64
N LEU A 265 -24.60 -6.35 9.03
CA LEU A 265 -23.36 -6.31 8.25
C LEU A 265 -23.16 -7.55 7.39
N ARG A 266 -23.78 -8.69 7.71
CA ARG A 266 -23.66 -9.93 6.92
C ARG A 266 -24.02 -9.76 5.43
N PRO A 267 -25.04 -8.98 5.04
CA PRO A 267 -25.31 -8.71 3.63
C PRO A 267 -24.18 -7.97 2.93
N LEU A 268 -23.44 -7.12 3.65
CA LEU A 268 -22.27 -6.40 3.14
C LEU A 268 -21.09 -7.36 2.97
N THR A 269 -20.78 -8.18 3.98
CA THR A 269 -19.66 -9.12 3.93
C THR A 269 -19.85 -10.24 2.90
N ARG A 270 -21.10 -10.63 2.60
CA ARG A 270 -21.39 -11.61 1.53
C ARG A 270 -21.12 -11.06 0.12
N ARG A 271 -21.27 -9.75 -0.07
CA ARG A 271 -21.06 -9.04 -1.35
C ARG A 271 -19.59 -8.87 -1.70
N VAL A 272 -18.72 -8.85 -0.69
CA VAL A 272 -17.28 -8.78 -0.88
C VAL A 272 -16.71 -10.19 -0.83
N LEU A 273 -16.04 -10.61 -1.91
CA LEU A 273 -15.19 -11.79 -1.86
C LEU A 273 -13.84 -11.33 -1.32
N SER A 274 -13.58 -11.51 -0.04
CA SER A 274 -12.35 -11.06 0.61
C SER A 274 -11.63 -12.22 1.32
N VAL A 275 -10.31 -12.14 1.36
CA VAL A 275 -9.50 -12.83 2.36
C VAL A 275 -9.94 -12.28 3.72
N ASP A 276 -10.45 -13.16 4.58
CA ASP A 276 -11.06 -12.75 5.83
C ASP A 276 -10.03 -12.33 6.89
N GLY A 277 -10.52 -11.69 7.96
CA GLY A 277 -9.67 -11.20 9.04
C GLY A 277 -8.90 -12.34 9.73
N ALA A 278 -9.52 -13.51 9.88
CA ALA A 278 -8.87 -14.67 10.51
C ALA A 278 -7.67 -15.15 9.70
N ARG A 279 -7.75 -15.10 8.36
CA ARG A 279 -6.66 -15.46 7.46
C ARG A 279 -5.55 -14.44 7.47
N LEU A 280 -5.86 -13.14 7.52
CA LEU A 280 -4.83 -12.11 7.74
C LEU A 280 -4.12 -12.29 9.07
N GLN A 281 -4.87 -12.60 10.14
CA GLN A 281 -4.29 -12.93 11.44
C GLN A 281 -3.45 -14.23 11.43
N ALA A 282 -3.80 -15.21 10.59
CA ALA A 282 -2.99 -16.41 10.44
C ALA A 282 -1.68 -16.10 9.72
N LEU A 283 -1.73 -15.30 8.64
CA LEU A 283 -0.55 -14.84 7.92
C LEU A 283 0.36 -13.99 8.80
N SER A 284 -0.18 -13.10 9.64
CA SER A 284 0.64 -12.25 10.51
C SER A 284 1.42 -13.05 11.57
N ARG A 285 0.91 -14.21 11.98
CA ARG A 285 1.57 -15.08 12.96
C ARG A 285 2.64 -15.99 12.35
N ASP A 286 2.64 -16.16 11.03
CA ASP A 286 3.63 -16.96 10.33
C ASP A 286 4.93 -16.14 10.13
N PRO A 287 6.07 -16.57 10.70
CA PRO A 287 7.33 -15.83 10.63
C PRO A 287 7.90 -15.72 9.20
N ASP A 288 7.47 -16.57 8.28
CA ASP A 288 7.91 -16.54 6.88
C ASP A 288 7.06 -15.62 6.01
N ARG A 289 6.04 -14.98 6.60
CA ARG A 289 5.08 -14.12 5.91
C ARG A 289 5.18 -12.69 6.39
N TYR A 290 4.78 -11.78 5.52
CA TYR A 290 4.62 -10.37 5.85
C TYR A 290 3.17 -9.96 5.64
N VAL A 291 2.56 -9.37 6.66
CA VAL A 291 1.33 -8.59 6.51
C VAL A 291 1.69 -7.17 6.89
N ILE A 292 1.88 -6.34 5.87
CA ILE A 292 2.34 -4.96 5.95
C ILE A 292 1.10 -4.07 5.91
N ALA A 293 0.78 -3.48 7.06
CA ALA A 293 -0.29 -2.52 7.17
C ALA A 293 0.24 -1.08 7.09
N VAL A 294 -0.33 -0.29 6.19
CA VAL A 294 0.06 1.11 5.97
C VAL A 294 -1.07 2.02 6.42
N ALA A 295 -0.85 2.74 7.52
CA ALA A 295 -1.86 3.63 8.07
C ALA A 295 -1.22 4.69 8.98
N GLY A 296 -1.70 5.93 8.84
CA GLY A 296 -1.30 7.04 9.68
C GLY A 296 -2.30 8.19 9.61
N GLY A 297 -1.99 9.26 10.34
CA GLY A 297 -2.84 10.37 10.67
C GLY A 297 -3.68 10.10 11.91
N MET A 298 -3.67 11.06 12.85
CA MET A 298 -4.42 10.98 14.11
C MET A 298 -5.91 10.58 13.99
N PRO A 299 -6.67 10.97 12.93
CA PRO A 299 -8.04 10.49 12.74
C PRO A 299 -8.19 8.97 12.63
N LYS A 300 -7.12 8.23 12.30
CA LYS A 300 -7.12 6.75 12.21
C LYS A 300 -6.68 6.05 13.50
N LEU A 301 -6.32 6.79 14.55
CA LEU A 301 -5.69 6.21 15.76
C LEU A 301 -6.50 5.04 16.34
N ASP A 302 -7.81 5.18 16.50
CA ASP A 302 -8.65 4.12 17.08
C ASP A 302 -8.74 2.87 16.18
N ALA A 303 -8.77 3.08 14.86
CA ALA A 303 -8.73 1.97 13.90
C ALA A 303 -7.38 1.25 13.94
N VAL A 304 -6.28 1.99 14.04
CA VAL A 304 -4.92 1.41 14.18
C VAL A 304 -4.81 0.63 15.49
N LYS A 305 -5.31 1.17 16.61
CA LYS A 305 -5.35 0.48 17.91
C LYS A 305 -6.12 -0.83 17.82
N GLY A 306 -7.33 -0.81 17.26
CA GLY A 306 -8.14 -2.02 17.07
C GLY A 306 -7.44 -3.05 16.16
N ALA A 307 -6.78 -2.60 15.10
CA ALA A 307 -6.08 -3.49 14.19
C ALA A 307 -4.87 -4.18 14.84
N LEU A 308 -4.09 -3.44 15.64
CA LEU A 308 -2.97 -3.97 16.43
C LEU A 308 -3.47 -4.96 17.50
N ALA A 309 -4.55 -4.63 18.21
CA ALA A 309 -5.18 -5.54 19.18
C ALA A 309 -5.63 -6.85 18.53
N GLY A 310 -6.15 -6.77 17.31
CA GLY A 310 -6.58 -7.92 16.52
C GLY A 310 -5.43 -8.70 15.88
N ARG A 311 -4.19 -8.21 15.95
CA ARG A 311 -3.01 -8.82 15.31
C ARG A 311 -3.22 -9.12 13.82
N PHE A 312 -3.89 -8.23 13.09
CA PHE A 312 -4.10 -8.42 11.65
C PHE A 312 -2.83 -8.23 10.83
N MET A 313 -1.82 -7.57 11.38
CA MET A 313 -0.53 -7.32 10.74
C MET A 313 0.63 -7.77 11.62
N ASN A 314 1.78 -8.01 11.00
CA ASN A 314 3.06 -8.15 11.70
C ASN A 314 4.05 -7.05 11.33
N VAL A 315 3.73 -6.22 10.33
CA VAL A 315 4.48 -5.00 10.05
C VAL A 315 3.52 -3.81 9.99
N ILE A 316 3.91 -2.70 10.61
CA ILE A 316 3.19 -1.43 10.49
C ILE A 316 4.08 -0.35 9.89
N VAL A 317 3.52 0.41 8.95
CA VAL A 317 4.10 1.66 8.43
C VAL A 317 3.16 2.79 8.84
N THR A 318 3.64 3.69 9.69
CA THR A 318 2.85 4.75 10.31
C THR A 318 3.66 6.03 10.49
N ASP A 319 3.03 7.09 11.00
CA ASP A 319 3.68 8.36 11.29
C ASP A 319 3.99 8.52 12.78
N GLN A 320 4.89 9.45 13.08
CA GLN A 320 5.37 9.72 14.43
C GLN A 320 4.26 10.12 15.40
N ASP A 321 3.23 10.85 14.97
CA ASP A 321 2.15 11.28 15.88
C ASP A 321 1.30 10.08 16.30
N VAL A 322 0.93 9.22 15.35
CA VAL A 322 0.24 7.96 15.64
C VAL A 322 1.11 7.02 16.46
N ALA A 323 2.39 6.86 16.13
CA ALA A 323 3.33 6.03 16.89
C ALA A 323 3.46 6.49 18.35
N ALA A 324 3.65 7.80 18.57
CA ALA A 324 3.73 8.38 19.90
C ALA A 324 2.42 8.19 20.67
N ALA A 325 1.26 8.38 20.03
CA ALA A 325 -0.05 8.20 20.66
C ALA A 325 -0.37 6.72 20.99
N LEU A 326 0.14 5.77 20.21
CA LEU A 326 0.06 4.33 20.49
C LEU A 326 0.92 3.93 21.70
N LEU A 327 2.04 4.62 21.90
CA LEU A 327 2.97 4.41 23.00
C LEU A 327 2.60 5.22 24.25
N GLY A 328 1.86 6.31 24.09
CA GLY A 328 1.20 7.04 25.17
C GLY A 328 0.22 6.14 25.93
N ARG A 329 0.09 6.37 27.24
CA ARG A 329 -0.94 5.76 28.08
C ARG A 329 -2.17 6.64 28.09
#